data_AF-A0A3R5UR01-F1
#
_entry.id   AF-A0A3R5UR01-F1
#
_cell.length_a   1.000
_cell.length_b   1.000
_cell.length_c   1.000
_cell.angle_alpha   90.00
_cell.angle_beta   90.00
_cell.angle_gamma   90.00
#
_symmetry.space_group_name_H-M   'P 1'
#
loop_
_entity.id
_entity.type
_entity.pdbx_description
1 polymer ?
#
loop_
_entity_poly.entity_id
_entity_poly.type
_entity_poly.pdbx_seq_one_letter_code
_entity_poly.pdbx_strand_id
1 'polypeptide(L)' 'MLAAILSFVSPQQFLIIAIILLLLFGGKKIPELMRGLGTGIKEFKDATKEEDKTKEEKKEEINQQ' A
#
# COMPACT_ATOMS: atom_id res chain seq x y z
N MET A 1 19.53 -9.43 -27.78
CA MET A 1 18.52 -8.36 -27.57
C MET A 1 17.44 -8.77 -26.56
N LEU A 2 16.71 -9.87 -26.75
CA LEU A 2 15.73 -10.39 -25.77
C LEU A 2 16.33 -10.77 -24.39
N ALA A 3 17.47 -11.44 -24.38
CA ALA A 3 18.18 -11.77 -23.13
C ALA A 3 18.66 -10.52 -22.37
N ALA A 4 18.99 -9.43 -23.09
CA ALA A 4 19.35 -8.17 -22.46
C ALA A 4 18.16 -7.58 -21.69
N ILE A 5 16.95 -7.66 -22.26
CA ILE A 5 15.69 -7.20 -21.63
C ILE A 5 15.39 -8.00 -20.35
N LEU A 6 15.64 -9.32 -20.35
CA LEU A 6 15.48 -10.17 -19.17
C LEU A 6 16.50 -9.87 -18.07
N SER A 7 17.72 -9.47 -18.43
CA SER A 7 18.72 -9.04 -17.46
C SER A 7 18.31 -7.76 -16.71
N PHE A 8 17.33 -6.96 -17.17
CA PHE A 8 16.81 -5.77 -16.46
C PHE A 8 15.90 -6.09 -15.25
N VAL A 9 15.54 -7.35 -15.06
CA VAL A 9 14.80 -7.81 -13.87
C VAL A 9 15.73 -8.60 -12.95
N SER A 10 17.00 -8.19 -12.88
CA SER A 10 17.94 -8.77 -11.92
C SER A 10 17.79 -8.06 -10.59
N PRO A 11 17.72 -8.77 -9.44
CA PRO A 11 17.64 -8.17 -8.11
C PRO A 11 18.74 -7.12 -7.83
N GLN A 12 19.88 -7.25 -8.51
CA GLN A 12 21.02 -6.34 -8.41
C GLN A 12 20.71 -4.92 -8.91
N GLN A 13 19.85 -4.75 -9.93
CA GLN A 13 19.43 -3.42 -10.40
C GLN A 13 18.46 -2.75 -9.43
N PHE A 14 17.51 -3.52 -8.88
CA PHE A 14 16.62 -3.02 -7.84
C PHE A 14 17.41 -2.53 -6.62
N LEU A 15 18.48 -3.24 -6.24
CA LEU A 15 19.37 -2.83 -5.16
C LEU A 15 20.10 -1.51 -5.48
N ILE A 16 20.61 -1.34 -6.69
CA ILE A 16 21.26 -0.09 -7.13
C ILE A 16 20.27 1.08 -7.11
N ILE A 17 19.06 0.89 -7.64
CA ILE A 17 18.01 1.92 -7.64
C ILE A 17 17.62 2.26 -6.20
N ALA A 18 17.46 1.26 -5.34
CA ALA A 18 17.16 1.47 -3.92
C ALA A 18 18.26 2.29 -3.23
N ILE A 19 19.54 2.01 -3.51
CA ILE A 19 20.67 2.78 -2.98
C ILE A 19 20.63 4.23 -3.47
N ILE A 20 20.39 4.47 -4.76
CA ILE A 20 20.29 5.83 -5.31
C ILE A 20 19.14 6.60 -4.65
N LEU A 21 17.96 5.99 -4.52
CA LEU A 21 16.83 6.58 -3.80
C LEU A 21 17.18 6.84 -2.33
N LEU A 22 17.92 5.93 -1.69
CA LEU A 22 18.38 6.09 -0.31
C LEU A 22 19.37 7.25 -0.16
N LEU A 23 20.21 7.52 -1.16
CA LEU A 23 21.14 8.65 -1.15
C LEU A 23 20.42 9.98 -1.41
N LEU A 24 19.43 10.00 -2.30
CA LEU A 24 18.65 11.21 -2.64
C LEU A 24 17.66 11.58 -1.53
N PHE A 25 16.92 10.61 -1.00
CA PHE A 25 15.88 10.83 0.00
C PHE A 25 16.36 10.57 1.44
N GLY A 26 17.47 9.86 1.62
CA GLY A 26 17.97 9.44 2.92
C GLY A 26 17.34 8.14 3.43
N GLY A 27 18.08 7.43 4.28
CA GLY A 27 17.67 6.15 4.89
C GLY A 27 16.37 6.15 5.68
N LYS A 28 15.95 7.33 6.16
CA LYS A 28 14.84 7.48 7.09
C LYS A 28 13.52 7.87 6.42
N LYS A 29 13.55 8.54 5.26
CA LYS A 29 12.33 9.06 4.61
C LYS A 29 11.48 7.97 3.97
N ILE A 30 12.09 6.95 3.36
CA ILE A 30 11.34 5.85 2.73
C ILE A 30 10.50 5.07 3.79
N PRO A 31 11.06 4.62 4.93
CA PRO A 31 10.27 3.97 5.98
C PRO A 31 9.24 4.88 6.64
N GLU A 32 9.52 6.18 6.78
CA GLU A 32 8.61 7.16 7.36
C GLU A 32 7.38 7.38 6.47
N LEU A 33 7.58 7.51 5.16
CA LEU A 33 6.51 7.59 4.17
C LEU A 33 5.69 6.30 4.11
N MET A 34 6.33 5.13 4.12
CA MET A 34 5.64 3.84 4.16
C MET A 34 4.80 3.66 5.42
N ARG A 35 5.30 4.11 6.58
CA ARG A 35 4.55 4.11 7.84
C ARG A 35 3.33 5.02 7.76
N GLY A 36 3.49 6.25 7.26
CA GLY A 36 2.36 7.18 7.07
C GLY A 36 1.29 6.65 6.13
N LEU A 37 1.70 6.16 4.94
CA LEU A 37 0.80 5.52 3.98
C LEU A 37 0.12 4.27 4.55
N GLY A 38 0.86 3.42 5.27
CA GLY A 38 0.33 2.20 5.87
C GLY A 38 -0.74 2.48 6.93
N THR A 39 -0.52 3.50 7.78
CA THR A 39 -1.52 3.95 8.75
C THR A 39 -2.76 4.52 8.04
N GLY A 40 -2.58 5.37 7.02
CA GLY A 40 -3.70 5.94 6.27
C GLY A 40 -4.55 4.89 5.54
N ILE A 41 -3.92 3.89 4.91
CA ILE A 41 -4.62 2.76 4.28
C ILE A 41 -5.37 1.94 5.33
N LYS A 42 -4.79 1.74 6.52
CA LYS A 42 -5.42 1.01 7.61
C LYS A 42 -6.68 1.73 8.11
N GLU A 43 -6.57 3.02 8.42
CA GLU A 43 -7.71 3.85 8.86
C GLU A 43 -8.81 3.92 7.80
N PHE A 44 -8.43 4.07 6.52
CA PHE A 44 -9.39 4.04 5.41
C PHE A 44 -10.16 2.72 5.33
N LYS A 45 -9.47 1.59 5.50
CA LYS A 45 -10.09 0.26 5.49
C LYS A 45 -11.02 0.06 6.69
N ASP A 46 -10.61 0.52 7.87
CA ASP A 46 -11.38 0.37 9.10
C ASP A 46 -12.68 1.20 9.02
N ALA A 47 -12.61 2.46 8.56
CA ALA A 47 -13.79 3.30 8.34
C ALA A 47 -14.76 2.71 7.30
N THR A 48 -14.24 2.18 6.19
CA THR A 48 -15.08 1.54 5.17
C THR A 48 -15.80 0.30 5.71
N LYS A 49 -15.13 -0.50 6.55
CA LYS A 49 -15.72 -1.69 7.18
C LYS A 49 -16.82 -1.35 8.20
N GLU A 50 -16.68 -0.26 8.94
CA GLU A 50 -17.72 0.19 9.87
C GLU A 50 -18.97 0.64 9.11
N GLU A 51 -18.81 1.38 8.01
CA GLU A 51 -19.93 1.76 7.15
C GLU A 51 -20.67 0.55 6.56
N ASP A 52 -19.94 -0.48 6.11
CA ASP A 52 -20.56 -1.69 5.54
C ASP A 52 -21.39 -2.44 6.59
N LYS A 53 -20.90 -2.55 7.83
CA LYS A 53 -21.65 -3.17 8.93
C LYS A 53 -22.93 -2.41 9.28
N THR A 54 -22.86 -1.08 9.35
CA THR A 54 -24.04 -0.25 9.60
C THR A 54 -25.08 -0.34 8.46
N LYS A 55 -24.65 -0.56 7.22
CA LYS A 55 -25.55 -0.76 6.07
C LYS A 55 -26.22 -2.15 6.07
N GLU A 56 -25.56 -3.17 6.62
CA GLU A 56 -26.14 -4.51 6.78
C GLU A 56 -27.18 -4.56 7.92
N GLU A 57 -26.89 -3.98 9.09
CA GLU A 57 -27.83 -3.95 10.22
C GLU A 57 -29.11 -3.17 9.89
N LYS A 58 -29.00 -2.07 9.14
CA LYS A 58 -30.17 -1.28 8.73
C LYS A 58 -31.05 -1.99 7.69
N LYS A 59 -30.53 -2.99 6.97
CA LYS A 59 -31.30 -3.74 5.96
C LYS A 59 -32.18 -4.83 6.58
N GLU A 60 -31.82 -5.36 7.75
CA GLU A 60 -32.60 -6.40 8.43
C GLU A 60 -33.83 -5.85 9.16
N GLU A 61 -33.80 -4.59 9.63
CA GLU A 61 -34.96 -3.97 10.30
C GLU A 61 -36.09 -3.57 9.33
N ILE A 62 -35.78 -3.26 8.06
CA ILE A 62 -36.78 -2.83 7.07
C ILE A 62 -37.55 -4.02 6.48
N ASN A 63 -37.01 -5.24 6.60
CA ASN A 63 -37.62 -6.45 6.02
C ASN A 63 -38.44 -7.26 7.03
N GLN A 64 -38.60 -6.75 8.26
CA GLN A 64 -39.41 -7.35 9.33
C GLN A 64 -40.62 -6.48 9.74
N GLN A 65 -40.87 -5.35 9.04
CA GLN A 65 -42.11 -4.56 9.14
C GLN A 65 -43.01 -4.79 7.93
#